data_AF-A0A6G3MKL9-F1
#
_entry.id   AF-A0A6G3MKL9-F1
#
_cell.length_a   1.000
_cell.length_b   1.000
_cell.length_c   1.000
_cell.angle_alpha   90.00
_cell.angle_beta   90.00
_cell.angle_gamma   90.00
#
_symmetry.space_group_name_H-M   'P 1'
#
loop_
_entity.id
_entity.type
_entity.pdbx_description
1 polymer ?
#
loop_
_entity_poly.entity_id
_entity_poly.type
_entity_poly.pdbx_seq_one_letter_code
_entity_poly.pdbx_strand_id
1 'polypeptide(L)'
;NLMNNYLEKTFKKTASLFAHTCKSVAYTSGANSIDQDHCFNFGKYIGMSFQIIDDCLDYIGTEDIGKPLMADLISGLVTAPIIFASETKKKIFYPRGRGKRI
;
A
#
# COMPACT_ATOMS: atom_id res chain seq x y z
N ASN A 1 -2.07 11.30 9.27
CA ASN A 1 -3.31 10.59 8.90
C ASN A 1 -2.94 9.13 8.61
N LEU A 2 -3.77 8.13 8.96
CA LEU A 2 -3.48 6.70 8.79
C LEU A 2 -3.16 6.36 7.32
N MET A 3 -3.95 6.88 6.39
CA MET A 3 -3.71 6.69 4.96
C MET A 3 -2.35 7.23 4.52
N ASN A 4 -1.93 8.42 4.99
CA ASN A 4 -0.63 8.98 4.64
C ASN A 4 0.53 8.12 5.16
N ASN A 5 0.42 7.61 6.39
CA ASN A 5 1.43 6.73 6.98
C ASN A 5 1.54 5.41 6.20
N TYR A 6 0.40 4.87 5.77
CA TYR A 6 0.34 3.70 4.89
C TYR A 6 1.05 3.98 3.56
N LEU A 7 0.68 5.06 2.85
CA LEU A 7 1.28 5.41 1.56
C LEU A 7 2.80 5.65 1.67
N GLU A 8 3.25 6.30 2.75
CA GLU A 8 4.68 6.51 3.01
C GLU A 8 5.42 5.18 3.24
N LYS A 9 4.85 4.29 4.06
CA LYS A 9 5.40 2.95 4.29
C LYS A 9 5.44 2.13 2.99
N THR A 10 4.37 2.16 2.20
CA THR A 10 4.28 1.48 0.91
C THR A 10 5.32 2.01 -0.07
N PHE A 11 5.54 3.33 -0.10
CA PHE A 11 6.62 3.91 -0.90
C PHE A 11 7.98 3.39 -0.44
N LYS A 12 8.28 3.51 0.86
CA LYS A 12 9.60 3.13 1.40
C LYS A 12 9.90 1.65 1.21
N LYS A 13 8.94 0.76 1.53
CA LYS A 13 9.12 -0.70 1.55
C LYS A 13 9.07 -1.32 0.15
N THR A 14 8.22 -0.80 -0.73
CA THR A 14 7.91 -1.46 -2.01
C THR A 14 8.20 -0.54 -3.18
N ALA A 15 7.54 0.60 -3.29
CA ALA A 15 7.58 1.40 -4.52
C ALA A 15 8.93 2.11 -4.77
N SER A 16 9.74 2.32 -3.73
CA SER A 16 11.05 2.95 -3.82
C SER A 16 11.99 2.15 -4.71
N LEU A 17 11.97 0.81 -4.63
CA LEU A 17 12.79 -0.07 -5.46
C LEU A 17 12.42 0.08 -6.94
N PHE A 18 11.12 0.01 -7.27
CA PHE A 18 10.63 0.23 -8.64
C PHE A 18 11.02 1.62 -9.16
N ALA A 19 10.77 2.67 -8.38
CA ALA A 19 11.05 4.05 -8.75
C ALA A 19 12.54 4.27 -9.07
N HIS A 20 13.43 3.84 -8.18
CA HIS A 20 14.87 4.04 -8.37
C HIS A 20 15.44 3.13 -9.45
N THR A 21 14.90 1.93 -9.65
CA THR A 21 15.32 1.04 -10.74
C THR A 21 14.99 1.67 -12.10
N CYS A 22 13.75 2.13 -12.29
CA CYS A 22 13.36 2.82 -13.53
C CYS A 22 14.18 4.10 -13.76
N LYS A 23 14.41 4.90 -12.72
CA LYS A 23 15.28 6.09 -12.82
C LYS A 23 16.71 5.73 -13.17
N SER A 24 17.28 4.68 -12.57
CA SER A 24 18.65 4.23 -12.81
C SER A 24 18.84 3.77 -14.26
N VAL A 25 17.86 3.05 -14.82
CA VAL A 25 17.92 2.63 -16.24
C VAL A 25 17.94 3.86 -17.16
N ALA A 26 17.06 4.83 -16.91
CA ALA A 26 17.03 6.08 -17.69
C ALA A 26 18.31 6.90 -17.54
N TYR A 27 18.89 6.94 -16.34
CA TYR A 27 20.18 7.59 -16.10
C TYR A 27 21.30 6.91 -16.88
N THR A 28 21.42 5.58 -16.81
CA THR A 28 22.46 4.82 -17.51
C THR A 28 22.28 4.86 -19.03
N SER A 29 21.07 5.06 -19.56
CA SER A 29 20.83 5.26 -20.99
C SER A 29 21.14 6.67 -21.49
N GLY A 30 21.59 7.59 -20.63
CA GLY A 30 21.90 8.97 -20.99
C GLY A 30 20.68 9.88 -21.18
N ALA A 31 19.51 9.53 -20.61
CA ALA A 31 18.33 10.37 -20.68
C ALA A 31 18.52 11.69 -19.92
N ASN A 32 17.80 12.74 -20.30
CA ASN A 32 17.83 14.02 -19.58
C ASN A 32 17.13 13.91 -18.20
N SER A 33 17.28 14.91 -17.35
CA SER A 33 16.73 14.90 -15.98
C SER A 33 15.20 14.79 -15.95
N ILE A 34 14.50 15.40 -16.91
CA ILE A 34 13.03 15.37 -17.00
C ILE A 34 12.57 13.93 -17.26
N ASP A 35 13.19 13.25 -18.23
CA ASP A 35 12.87 11.86 -18.57
C ASP A 35 13.23 10.89 -17.43
N GLN A 36 14.35 11.13 -16.73
CA GLN A 36 14.70 10.36 -15.53
C GLN A 36 13.63 10.49 -14.44
N ASP A 37 13.11 11.69 -14.20
CA ASP A 37 12.05 11.94 -13.22
C ASP A 37 10.70 11.35 -13.67
N HIS A 38 10.41 11.34 -14.97
CA HIS A 38 9.27 10.60 -15.52
C HIS A 38 9.39 9.10 -15.27
N CYS A 39 10.55 8.49 -15.53
CA CYS A 39 10.80 7.09 -15.25
C CYS A 39 10.72 6.77 -13.74
N PHE A 40 11.22 7.67 -12.89
CA PHE A 40 11.07 7.55 -11.44
C PHE A 40 9.59 7.51 -11.02
N ASN A 41 8.80 8.48 -11.51
CA ASN A 41 7.39 8.56 -11.18
C ASN A 41 6.60 7.37 -11.72
N PHE A 42 6.93 6.90 -12.93
CA PHE A 42 6.37 5.67 -13.48
C PHE A 42 6.60 4.48 -12.54
N GLY A 43 7.87 4.20 -12.16
CA GLY A 43 8.19 3.12 -11.25
C GLY A 43 7.54 3.28 -9.88
N LYS A 44 7.51 4.51 -9.35
CA LYS A 44 6.81 4.84 -8.10
C LYS A 44 5.33 4.46 -8.17
N TYR A 45 4.61 4.92 -9.19
CA TYR A 45 3.17 4.64 -9.26
C TYR A 45 2.87 3.16 -9.52
N ILE A 46 3.66 2.47 -10.33
CA ILE A 46 3.55 1.02 -10.51
C ILE A 46 3.74 0.28 -9.17
N GLY A 47 4.80 0.59 -8.41
CA GLY A 47 5.06 -0.06 -7.13
C GLY A 47 4.00 0.25 -6.07
N MET A 48 3.44 1.46 -6.07
CA MET A 48 2.32 1.82 -5.19
C MET A 48 1.06 1.02 -5.54
N SER A 49 0.71 0.97 -6.83
CA SER A 49 -0.44 0.22 -7.33
C SER A 49 -0.30 -1.28 -7.05
N PHE A 50 0.89 -1.84 -7.22
CA PHE A 50 1.18 -3.24 -6.93
C PHE A 50 0.85 -3.61 -5.48
N GLN A 51 1.31 -2.82 -4.50
CA GLN A 51 1.01 -3.09 -3.09
C GLN A 51 -0.48 -2.92 -2.77
N ILE A 52 -1.15 -1.92 -3.33
CA ILE A 52 -2.59 -1.74 -3.10
C ILE A 52 -3.38 -2.94 -3.63
N ILE A 53 -2.98 -3.48 -4.78
CA ILE A 53 -3.61 -4.69 -5.34
C ILE A 53 -3.32 -5.91 -4.46
N ASP A 54 -2.07 -6.11 -4.01
CA ASP A 54 -1.69 -7.20 -3.08
C ASP A 54 -2.51 -7.14 -1.79
N ASP A 55 -2.66 -5.95 -1.20
CA ASP A 55 -3.48 -5.72 -0.02
C ASP A 55 -4.98 -6.01 -0.27
N CYS A 56 -5.50 -5.72 -1.47
CA CYS A 56 -6.87 -6.06 -1.83
C CYS A 56 -7.06 -7.58 -1.99
N LEU A 57 -6.09 -8.25 -2.63
CA LEU A 57 -6.10 -9.69 -2.84
C LEU A 57 -6.10 -10.48 -1.51
N ASP A 58 -5.54 -9.93 -0.44
CA ASP A 58 -5.65 -10.50 0.92
C ASP A 58 -7.11 -10.66 1.39
N TYR A 59 -8.06 -9.86 0.86
CA TYR A 59 -9.48 -9.91 1.25
C TYR A 59 -10.39 -10.59 0.23
N ILE A 60 -10.09 -10.48 -1.06
CA ILE A 60 -10.95 -10.97 -2.15
C ILE A 60 -10.41 -12.21 -2.84
N GLY A 61 -9.20 -12.64 -2.48
CA GLY A 61 -8.50 -13.76 -3.09
C GLY A 61 -9.17 -15.11 -2.85
N THR A 62 -8.80 -16.08 -3.69
CA THR A 62 -9.07 -17.52 -3.46
C THR A 62 -7.83 -18.19 -2.86
N GLU A 63 -7.95 -19.44 -2.41
CA GLU A 63 -6.83 -20.23 -1.88
C GLU A 63 -5.65 -20.38 -2.87
N ASP A 64 -5.88 -20.14 -4.16
CA ASP A 64 -4.87 -20.21 -5.23
C ASP A 64 -3.77 -19.15 -5.12
N ILE A 65 -3.96 -18.11 -4.29
CA ILE A 65 -2.97 -17.05 -4.04
C ILE A 65 -1.84 -17.54 -3.12
N GLY A 66 -1.92 -18.76 -2.59
CA GLY A 66 -0.86 -19.38 -1.79
C GLY A 66 -0.67 -18.75 -0.42
N LYS A 67 -1.59 -17.88 0.02
CA LYS A 67 -1.69 -17.32 1.36
C LYS A 67 -3.09 -17.60 1.93
N PRO A 68 -3.23 -17.80 3.25
CA PRO A 68 -4.53 -17.82 3.90
C PRO A 68 -5.27 -16.49 3.64
N LEU A 69 -6.57 -16.56 3.41
CA LEU A 69 -7.42 -15.37 3.28
C LEU A 69 -7.34 -14.54 4.58
N MET A 70 -7.29 -13.21 4.46
CA MET A 70 -7.20 -12.25 5.57
C MET A 70 -5.95 -12.40 6.45
N ALA A 71 -4.85 -12.93 5.90
CA ALA A 71 -3.63 -13.17 6.67
C ALA A 71 -3.07 -11.88 7.30
N ASP A 72 -3.13 -10.76 6.59
CA ASP A 72 -2.65 -9.48 7.11
C ASP A 72 -3.50 -9.01 8.28
N LEU A 73 -4.83 -9.12 8.17
CA LEU A 73 -5.74 -8.75 9.24
C LEU A 73 -5.54 -9.63 10.49
N ILE A 74 -5.41 -10.95 10.31
CA ILE A 74 -5.17 -11.91 11.39
C ILE A 74 -3.85 -11.59 12.11
N SER A 75 -2.84 -11.14 11.37
CA SER A 75 -1.53 -10.73 11.91
C SER A 75 -1.54 -9.34 12.55
N GLY A 76 -2.69 -8.66 12.58
CA GLY A 76 -2.85 -7.31 13.14
C GLY A 76 -2.31 -6.19 12.25
N LEU A 77 -2.02 -6.48 10.97
CA LEU A 77 -1.60 -5.48 10.01
C LEU A 77 -2.81 -4.77 9.41
N VAL A 78 -2.85 -3.45 9.55
CA VAL A 78 -3.90 -2.61 8.96
C VAL A 78 -3.43 -2.13 7.58
N THR A 79 -4.09 -2.60 6.53
CA THR A 79 -3.78 -2.30 5.11
C THR A 79 -4.84 -1.41 4.46
N ALA A 80 -4.63 -1.02 3.19
CA ALA A 80 -5.45 -0.02 2.49
C ALA A 80 -6.98 -0.24 2.61
N PRO A 81 -7.54 -1.45 2.42
CA PRO A 81 -8.99 -1.68 2.51
C PRO A 81 -9.58 -1.30 3.88
N ILE A 82 -8.90 -1.68 4.98
CA ILE A 82 -9.36 -1.40 6.34
C ILE A 82 -9.19 0.08 6.69
N ILE A 83 -8.08 0.70 6.28
CA ILE A 83 -7.88 2.15 6.50
C ILE A 83 -9.00 2.92 5.82
N PHE A 84 -9.30 2.60 4.56
CA PHE A 84 -10.39 3.24 3.81
C PHE A 84 -11.76 3.00 4.46
N ALA A 85 -12.05 1.77 4.90
CA ALA A 85 -13.30 1.47 5.61
C ALA A 85 -13.41 2.27 6.92
N SER A 86 -12.31 2.43 7.66
CA SER A 86 -12.29 3.16 8.94
C SER A 86 -12.56 4.67 8.76
N GLU A 87 -12.07 5.26 7.67
CA GLU A 87 -12.27 6.68 7.36
C GLU A 87 -13.71 6.95 6.86
N THR A 88 -14.27 6.02 6.07
CA THR A 88 -15.63 6.15 5.51
C THR A 88 -16.75 5.81 6.50
N LYS A 89 -16.53 4.88 7.44
CA LYS A 89 -17.54 4.38 8.39
C LYS A 89 -17.07 4.50 9.84
N LYS A 90 -16.70 5.72 10.28
CA LYS A 90 -16.28 6.04 11.68
C LYS A 90 -17.19 5.46 12.79
N LYS A 91 -18.47 5.18 12.52
CA LYS A 91 -19.45 4.65 13.50
C LYS A 91 -19.41 3.13 13.70
N ILE A 92 -18.78 2.34 12.82
CA ILE A 92 -18.73 0.87 12.96
C ILE A 92 -17.60 0.46 13.90
N PHE A 93 -16.48 1.20 13.90
CA PHE A 93 -15.30 0.88 14.70
C PHE A 93 -15.32 1.46 16.12
N TYR A 94 -16.22 2.40 16.40
CA TYR A 94 -16.54 2.82 17.77
C TYR A 94 -17.76 2.04 18.25
N PRO A 95 -17.62 1.08 19.17
CA PRO A 95 -18.78 0.48 19.80
C PRO A 95 -19.52 1.63 20.50
N ARG A 96 -20.76 1.88 20.07
CA ARG A 96 -21.68 2.70 20.85
C ARG A 96 -22.01 1.93 22.12
N GLY A 97 -21.23 2.15 23.16
CA GLY A 97 -21.45 1.53 24.46
C GLY A 97 -20.46 2.06 25.48
N ARG A 98 -20.93 2.97 26.34
CA ARG A 98 -20.30 3.22 27.64
C ARG A 98 -20.14 1.87 28.36
N GLY A 99 -18.92 1.54 28.80
CA GLY A 99 -18.71 0.37 29.65
C GLY A 99 -17.24 -0.01 29.85
N LYS A 100 -16.59 0.64 30.82
CA LYS A 100 -15.43 0.20 31.64
C LYS A 100 -14.31 -0.65 31.02
N ARG A 101 -13.10 -0.07 31.13
CA ARG A 101 -11.80 -0.65 31.53
C ARG A 101 -11.35 -1.97 30.87
N ILE A 102 -10.23 -1.86 30.17
CA ILE A 102 -8.93 -2.39 30.64
C ILE A 102 -7.88 -1.31 30.47
#